data_AF-A0A833WH11-F1
#
_entry.id   AF-A0A833WH11-F1
#
_cell.length_a   1.000
_cell.length_b   1.000
_cell.length_c   1.000
_cell.angle_alpha   90.00
_cell.angle_beta   90.00
_cell.angle_gamma   90.00
#
_symmetry.space_group_name_H-M   'P 1'
#
loop_
_entity.id
_entity.type
_entity.pdbx_description
1 polymer ?
#
loop_
_entity_poly.entity_id
_entity_poly.type
_entity_poly.pdbx_seq_one_letter_code
_entity_poly.pdbx_strand_id
1 'polypeptide(L)'
;MALSKVHNHVWKLIREIHEGQNKGAIPSHNIGPGDWVWVKRHQSKVLEPRWKGPYVVLLTTPTAVKVDGIGPWVHCNHVRQATPEEQEKARAEWKASPHPSNPLKLKLVRQEVS
;
A
#
# COMPACT_ATOMS: atom_id res chain seq x y z
N MET A 1 10.12 -8.47 -19.44
CA MET A 1 11.18 -8.93 -18.49
C MET A 1 12.24 -7.88 -18.15
N ALA A 2 12.52 -6.87 -19.00
CA ALA A 2 13.54 -5.86 -18.68
C ALA A 2 13.14 -4.90 -17.55
N LEU A 3 11.87 -4.48 -17.52
CA LEU A 3 11.40 -3.48 -16.55
C LEU A 3 11.45 -3.96 -15.09
N SER A 4 11.06 -5.21 -14.81
CA SER A 4 11.15 -5.74 -13.44
C SER A 4 12.59 -5.91 -12.97
N LYS A 5 13.51 -6.26 -13.88
CA LYS A 5 14.95 -6.35 -13.58
C LYS A 5 15.53 -4.98 -13.22
N VAL A 6 15.20 -3.93 -14.00
CA VAL A 6 15.64 -2.56 -13.73
C VAL A 6 15.05 -2.05 -12.42
N HIS A 7 13.74 -2.25 -12.21
CA HIS A 7 13.07 -1.91 -10.96
C HIS A 7 13.77 -2.56 -9.77
N ASN A 8 13.98 -3.88 -9.79
CA ASN A 8 14.63 -4.61 -8.70
C ASN A 8 16.06 -4.12 -8.44
N HIS A 9 16.83 -3.82 -9.49
CA HIS A 9 18.21 -3.35 -9.34
C HIS A 9 18.27 -1.94 -8.71
N VAL A 10 17.49 -0.99 -9.24
CA VAL A 10 17.44 0.39 -8.72
C VAL A 10 16.88 0.42 -7.29
N TRP A 11 15.84 -0.36 -7.01
CA TRP A 11 15.27 -0.44 -5.66
C TRP A 11 16.19 -1.07 -4.63
N LYS A 12 17.04 -2.02 -5.04
CA LYS A 12 18.07 -2.59 -4.16
C LYS A 12 19.06 -1.51 -3.71
N LEU A 13 19.56 -0.70 -4.64
CA LEU A 13 20.50 0.39 -4.33
C LEU A 13 19.87 1.44 -3.41
N ILE A 14 18.63 1.87 -3.70
CA ILE A 14 17.91 2.84 -2.87
C ILE A 14 17.66 2.28 -1.46
N ARG A 15 17.33 0.98 -1.36
CA ARG A 15 17.12 0.31 -0.08
C ARG A 15 18.41 0.24 0.74
N GLU A 16 19.53 -0.16 0.14
CA GLU A 16 20.83 -0.23 0.82
C GLU A 16 21.29 1.14 1.34
N ILE A 17 21.13 2.20 0.55
CA ILE A 17 21.44 3.57 0.98
C ILE A 17 20.56 3.96 2.18
N HIS A 18 19.28 3.62 2.12
CA HIS A 18 18.36 3.92 3.20
C HIS A 18 18.65 3.11 4.46
N GLU A 19 18.79 1.78 4.37
CA GLU A 19 19.13 0.92 5.50
C GLU A 19 20.48 1.31 6.15
N GLY A 20 21.45 1.75 5.34
CA GLY A 20 22.72 2.29 5.82
C GLY A 20 22.59 3.64 6.55
N GLN A 21 21.71 4.53 6.08
CA GLN A 21 21.44 5.83 6.71
C GLN A 21 20.47 5.75 7.90
N ASN A 22 19.70 4.67 8.03
CA ASN A 22 18.53 4.59 8.90
C ASN A 22 18.55 3.45 9.91
N LYS A 23 19.74 3.04 10.37
CA LYS A 23 19.93 2.25 11.60
C LYS A 23 19.48 3.07 12.82
N GLY A 24 18.19 3.35 12.96
CA GLY A 24 17.62 3.93 14.17
C GLY A 24 16.36 4.81 14.03
N ALA A 25 16.01 5.35 12.86
CA ALA A 25 14.99 6.42 12.79
C ALA A 25 13.73 6.13 11.96
N ILE A 26 13.73 5.15 11.05
CA ILE A 26 12.53 4.82 10.25
C ILE A 26 12.27 3.31 10.33
N PRO A 27 11.09 2.87 10.81
CA PRO A 27 10.74 1.46 10.80
C PRO A 27 10.78 0.95 9.36
N SER A 28 11.76 0.10 9.07
CA SER A 28 11.85 -0.68 7.84
C SER A 28 10.60 -1.55 7.75
N HIS A 29 9.60 -1.05 7.06
CA HIS A 29 8.33 -1.73 6.92
C HIS A 29 8.50 -2.81 5.85
N ASN A 30 8.21 -4.07 6.20
CA ASN A 30 8.18 -5.20 5.26
C ASN A 30 6.94 -5.12 4.32
N ILE A 31 6.56 -3.91 3.88
CA ILE A 31 5.38 -3.66 3.05
C ILE A 31 5.80 -3.54 1.59
N GLY A 32 5.38 -4.48 0.76
CA GLY A 32 5.64 -4.49 -0.67
C GLY A 32 4.40 -4.10 -1.51
N PRO A 33 4.59 -3.84 -2.81
CA PRO A 33 3.48 -3.80 -3.76
C PRO A 33 2.65 -5.09 -3.71
N GLY A 34 1.33 -4.96 -3.67
CA GLY A 34 0.38 -6.06 -3.54
C GLY A 34 -0.08 -6.37 -2.10
N ASP A 35 0.62 -5.84 -1.09
CA ASP A 35 0.20 -5.97 0.30
C ASP A 35 -1.06 -5.13 0.58
N TRP A 36 -1.82 -5.58 1.57
CA TRP A 36 -2.99 -4.87 2.07
C TRP A 36 -2.64 -4.11 3.34
N VAL A 37 -2.99 -2.83 3.38
CA VAL A 37 -2.64 -1.94 4.48
C VAL A 37 -3.79 -1.06 4.91
N TRP A 38 -3.82 -0.75 6.20
CA TRP A 38 -4.68 0.26 6.78
C TRP A 38 -3.96 1.61 6.79
N VAL A 39 -4.69 2.68 6.48
CA VAL A 39 -4.19 4.05 6.50
C VAL A 39 -4.83 4.81 7.66
N LYS A 40 -3.99 5.43 8.48
CA LYS A 40 -4.41 6.23 9.64
C LYS A 40 -5.01 7.55 9.19
N ARG A 41 -6.16 7.91 9.76
CA ARG A 41 -6.76 9.24 9.59
C ARG A 41 -5.94 10.27 10.38
N HIS A 42 -5.64 11.40 9.75
CA HIS A 42 -5.03 12.55 10.42
C HIS A 42 -6.02 13.20 11.41
N GLN A 43 -7.24 13.47 10.94
CA GLN A 43 -8.35 13.98 11.75
C GLN A 43 -9.41 12.88 11.87
N SER A 44 -9.76 12.51 13.11
CA SER A 44 -10.87 11.59 13.41
C SER A 44 -11.82 12.32 14.36
N LYS A 45 -13.13 12.30 14.06
CA LYS A 45 -14.13 12.77 15.04
C LYS A 45 -14.24 11.79 16.20
N VAL A 46 -14.84 12.25 17.30
CA VAL A 46 -15.10 11.42 18.47
C VAL A 46 -15.91 10.20 18.03
N LEU A 47 -15.44 9.00 18.40
CA LEU A 47 -16.02 7.69 18.09
C LEU A 47 -15.93 7.20 16.62
N GLU A 48 -15.17 7.87 15.74
CA GLU A 48 -14.93 7.33 14.40
C GLU A 48 -13.73 6.37 14.34
N PRO A 49 -13.79 5.31 13.51
CA PRO A 49 -12.64 4.45 13.25
C PRO A 49 -11.43 5.25 12.73
N ARG A 50 -10.33 5.18 13.48
CA ARG A 50 -9.10 5.92 13.16
C ARG A 50 -8.34 5.36 11.96
N TRP A 51 -8.61 4.12 11.58
CA TRP A 51 -8.02 3.44 10.44
C TRP A 51 -9.02 3.36 9.28
N LYS A 52 -8.57 3.61 8.06
CA LYS A 52 -9.32 3.39 6.82
C LYS A 52 -8.66 2.30 6.00
N GLY A 53 -9.44 1.57 5.21
CA GLY A 53 -8.96 0.49 4.37
C GLY A 53 -9.58 -0.83 4.80
N PRO A 54 -9.07 -1.99 4.35
CA PRO A 54 -7.74 -2.20 3.77
C PRO A 54 -7.57 -1.67 2.35
N TYR A 55 -6.41 -1.09 2.04
CA TYR A 55 -6.02 -0.63 0.70
C TYR A 55 -4.88 -1.49 0.15
N VAL A 56 -4.85 -1.69 -1.17
CA VAL A 56 -3.73 -2.36 -1.84
C VAL A 56 -2.59 -1.39 -2.07
N VAL A 57 -1.37 -1.79 -1.70
CA VAL A 57 -0.15 -1.04 -1.99
C VAL A 57 0.23 -1.21 -3.45
N LEU A 58 0.40 -0.09 -4.14
CA LEU A 58 0.80 -0.06 -5.55
C LEU A 58 2.32 0.13 -5.67
N LEU A 59 2.89 1.03 -4.87
CA LEU A 59 4.33 1.28 -4.82
C LEU A 59 4.77 1.52 -3.38
N THR A 60 5.98 1.07 -3.06
CA THR A 60 6.64 1.33 -1.77
C THR A 60 7.91 2.14 -2.01
N THR A 61 8.09 3.21 -1.25
CA THR A 61 9.36 3.92 -1.06
C THR A 61 9.82 3.73 0.39
N PRO A 62 11.07 4.05 0.75
CA PRO A 62 11.57 3.70 2.08
C PRO A 62 10.84 4.39 3.24
N THR A 63 10.14 5.50 2.98
CA THR A 63 9.42 6.29 4.00
C THR A 63 7.93 6.43 3.73
N ALA A 64 7.46 6.09 2.53
CA ALA A 64 6.07 6.28 2.15
C ALA A 64 5.58 5.22 1.17
N VAL A 65 4.29 4.94 1.22
CA VAL A 65 3.61 4.01 0.32
C VAL A 65 2.58 4.75 -0.53
N LYS A 66 2.44 4.29 -1.76
CA LYS A 66 1.36 4.67 -2.65
C LYS A 66 0.32 3.56 -2.61
N VAL A 67 -0.88 3.89 -2.15
CA VAL A 67 -2.00 2.94 -2.07
C VAL A 67 -3.07 3.28 -3.09
N ASP A 68 -3.88 2.29 -3.44
CA ASP A 68 -5.01 2.49 -4.35
C ASP A 68 -6.07 3.42 -3.74
N GLY A 69 -6.75 4.20 -4.60
CA GLY A 69 -7.81 5.12 -4.20
C GLY A 69 -7.38 6.36 -3.40
N ILE A 70 -6.11 6.49 -3.00
CA ILE A 70 -5.58 7.67 -2.31
C ILE A 70 -4.61 8.41 -3.23
N GLY A 71 -4.92 9.69 -3.51
CA GLY A 71 -4.10 10.56 -4.38
C GLY A 71 -2.70 10.83 -3.82
N PRO A 72 -2.56 11.28 -2.56
CA PRO A 72 -1.25 11.50 -1.94
C PRO A 72 -0.48 10.21 -1.60
N TRP A 73 0.84 10.33 -1.42
CA TRP A 73 1.66 9.31 -0.77
C TRP A 73 1.41 9.32 0.74
N VAL A 74 1.41 8.14 1.37
CA VAL A 74 1.18 7.98 2.81
C VAL A 74 2.48 7.60 3.50
N HIS A 75 2.90 8.38 4.50
CA HIS A 75 4.10 8.08 5.28
C HIS A 75 3.95 6.75 6.05
N CYS A 76 5.02 5.96 6.18
CA CYS A 76 4.99 4.63 6.78
C CYS A 76 4.44 4.59 8.21
N ASN A 77 4.69 5.63 9.02
CA ASN A 77 4.13 5.73 10.39
C ASN A 77 2.59 5.88 10.43
N HIS A 78 1.96 6.19 9.29
CA HIS A 78 0.50 6.27 9.16
C HIS A 78 -0.09 5.02 8.51
N VAL A 79 0.70 3.94 8.42
CA VAL A 79 0.33 2.70 7.74
C VAL A 79 0.53 1.51 8.68
N ARG A 80 -0.39 0.55 8.64
CA ARG A 80 -0.24 -0.75 9.30
C ARG A 80 -0.61 -1.85 8.32
N GLN A 81 0.13 -2.96 8.30
CA GLN A 81 -0.30 -4.14 7.54
C GLN A 81 -1.63 -4.68 8.07
N ALA A 82 -2.46 -5.16 7.15
CA ALA A 82 -3.67 -5.90 7.48
C ALA A 82 -3.30 -7.33 7.92
N THR A 83 -3.98 -7.84 8.94
CA THR A 83 -3.83 -9.24 9.39
C THR A 83 -4.33 -10.20 8.31
N PRO A 84 -3.93 -11.50 8.31
CA PRO A 84 -4.41 -12.46 7.31
C PRO A 84 -5.93 -12.52 7.19
N GLU A 85 -6.65 -12.47 8.32
CA GLU A 85 -8.11 -12.43 8.39
C GLU A 85 -8.70 -11.16 7.75
N GLU A 86 -8.10 -10.00 8.04
CA GLU A 86 -8.50 -8.72 7.43
C GLU A 86 -8.23 -8.72 5.91
N GLN A 87 -7.16 -9.39 5.46
CA GLN A 87 -6.82 -9.52 4.04
C GLN A 87 -7.82 -10.41 3.30
N GLU A 88 -8.19 -11.55 3.88
CA GLU A 88 -9.17 -12.44 3.29
C GLU A 88 -10.52 -11.74 3.13
N LYS A 89 -10.97 -11.05 4.20
CA LYS A 89 -12.18 -10.22 4.15
C LYS A 89 -12.08 -9.11 3.11
N ALA A 90 -10.94 -8.42 3.02
CA ALA A 90 -10.74 -7.39 2.02
C ALA A 90 -10.78 -7.93 0.58
N ARG A 91 -10.17 -9.09 0.32
CA ARG A 91 -10.21 -9.73 -1.00
C ARG A 91 -11.61 -10.20 -1.38
N ALA A 92 -12.43 -10.60 -0.40
CA ALA A 92 -13.84 -10.89 -0.61
C ALA A 92 -14.64 -9.61 -0.92
N GLU A 93 -14.38 -8.51 -0.20
CA GLU A 93 -15.07 -7.24 -0.39
C GLU A 93 -14.60 -6.45 -1.63
N TRP A 94 -13.38 -6.63 -2.11
CA TRP A 94 -12.79 -5.81 -3.17
C TRP A 94 -12.39 -6.66 -4.37
N LYS A 95 -13.01 -6.38 -5.52
CA LYS A 95 -12.70 -7.03 -6.79
C LYS A 95 -11.85 -6.10 -7.65
N ALA A 96 -10.65 -6.53 -8.02
CA ALA A 96 -9.86 -5.87 -9.04
C ALA A 96 -10.47 -6.14 -10.42
N SER A 97 -10.81 -5.08 -11.15
CA SER A 97 -11.30 -5.13 -12.52
C SER A 97 -10.33 -4.41 -13.47
N PRO A 98 -9.96 -5.03 -14.61
CA PRO A 98 -9.17 -4.34 -15.62
C PRO A 98 -10.00 -3.22 -16.27
N HIS A 99 -9.34 -2.12 -16.63
CA HIS A 99 -10.02 -1.03 -17.32
C HIS A 99 -10.38 -1.45 -18.76
N PRO A 100 -11.62 -1.21 -19.22
CA PRO A 100 -12.10 -1.72 -20.52
C PRO A 100 -11.29 -1.22 -21.73
N SER A 101 -10.64 -0.05 -21.64
CA SER A 101 -9.93 0.58 -22.76
C SER A 101 -8.42 0.75 -22.54
N ASN A 102 -7.90 0.49 -21.34
CA ASN A 102 -6.46 0.66 -21.06
C ASN A 102 -5.94 -0.56 -20.27
N PRO A 103 -5.14 -1.42 -20.92
CA PRO A 103 -4.66 -2.66 -20.30
C PRO A 103 -3.66 -2.43 -19.15
N LEU A 104 -3.16 -1.20 -18.97
CA LEU A 104 -2.25 -0.82 -17.89
C LEU A 104 -2.99 -0.20 -16.69
N LYS A 105 -4.32 -0.08 -16.75
CA LYS A 105 -5.12 0.48 -15.66
C LYS A 105 -5.92 -0.62 -14.98
N LEU A 106 -5.74 -0.76 -13.68
CA LEU A 106 -6.56 -1.59 -12.80
C LEU A 106 -7.46 -0.68 -11.97
N LYS A 107 -8.71 -1.10 -11.76
CA LYS A 107 -9.67 -0.43 -10.88
C LYS A 107 -10.13 -1.44 -9.83
N LEU A 108 -9.82 -1.19 -8.56
CA LEU A 108 -10.45 -1.94 -7.47
C LEU A 108 -11.85 -1.37 -7.25
N VAL A 109 -12.84 -2.26 -7.24
CA VAL A 109 -14.24 -1.94 -6.99
C VAL A 109 -14.67 -2.71 -5.75
N ARG A 110 -15.27 -2.00 -4.80
CA ARG A 110 -15.87 -2.62 -3.62
C ARG A 110 -17.18 -3.29 -4.03
N GLN A 111 -17.33 -4.57 -3.71
CA GLN A 111 -18.61 -5.25 -3.77
C GLN A 111 -19.47 -4.74 -2.61
N GLU A 112 -20.59 -4.09 -2.93
CA GLU A 112 -21.59 -3.83 -1.91
C GLU A 112 -22.26 -5.17 -1.56
N VAL A 113 -22.28 -5.48 -0.26
CA VAL A 113 -23.02 -6.62 0.26
C VAL A 113 -24.47 -6.15 0.40
N SER A 114 -25.36 -6.69 -0.43
CA SER A 114 -26.82 -6.51 -0.30
C SER A 114 -27.36 -7.09 1.00
#